data_AF-A0A2C5Y2U0-F1
#
_entry.id   AF-A0A2C5Y2U0-F1
#
_cell.length_a   1.000
_cell.length_b   1.000
_cell.length_c   1.000
_cell.angle_alpha   90.00
_cell.angle_beta   90.00
_cell.angle_gamma   90.00
#
_symmetry.space_group_name_H-M   'P 1'
#
loop_
_entity.id
_entity.type
_entity.pdbx_description
1 polymer ?
#
loop_
_entity_poly.entity_id
_entity_poly.type
_entity_poly.pdbx_seq_one_letter_code
_entity_poly.pdbx_strand_id
1 'polypeptide(L)'
;MSPISRLATRRPFSVMSSIRTAARSMEPHPFQRLPVTQRPAKPDWGSNIKRVGTQAIIFFPGIGMLLGWPIAAKMLLDGHV
;
A
#
# COMPACT_ATOMS: atom_id res chain seq x y z
N MET A 1 -9.23 -17.78 -39.60
CA MET A 1 -8.06 -17.18 -38.91
C MET A 1 -8.42 -16.98 -37.44
N SER A 2 -7.93 -17.84 -36.55
CA SER A 2 -8.33 -17.82 -35.13
C SER A 2 -7.72 -16.60 -34.40
N PRO A 3 -8.41 -15.97 -33.44
CA PRO A 3 -7.89 -14.85 -32.66
C PRO A 3 -6.62 -15.18 -31.85
N ILE A 4 -6.37 -16.47 -31.61
CA ILE A 4 -5.23 -17.00 -30.84
C ILE A 4 -3.89 -16.71 -31.54
N SER A 5 -3.84 -16.72 -32.88
CA SER A 5 -2.60 -16.45 -33.62
C SER A 5 -2.15 -14.99 -33.55
N ARG A 6 -3.04 -14.04 -33.22
CA ARG A 6 -2.70 -12.62 -33.03
C ARG A 6 -2.05 -12.32 -31.69
N LEU A 7 -2.27 -13.15 -30.67
CA LEU A 7 -1.70 -12.98 -29.33
C LEU A 7 -0.22 -13.41 -29.28
N ALA A 8 0.15 -14.43 -30.05
CA ALA A 8 1.53 -14.97 -30.09
C ALA A 8 2.56 -14.03 -30.75
N THR A 9 2.12 -13.04 -31.54
CA THR A 9 3.01 -12.14 -32.29
C THR A 9 3.22 -10.78 -31.62
N ARG A 10 2.68 -10.53 -30.41
CA ARG A 10 3.02 -9.31 -29.68
C ARG A 10 4.37 -9.50 -28.98
N ARG A 11 5.45 -9.03 -29.60
CA ARG A 11 6.73 -8.89 -28.92
C ARG A 11 6.52 -8.02 -27.67
N PRO A 12 6.83 -8.51 -26.45
CA PRO A 12 6.52 -7.79 -25.21
C PRO A 12 7.36 -6.52 -25.04
N PHE A 13 8.45 -6.36 -25.81
CA PHE A 13 9.28 -5.17 -25.81
C PHE A 13 9.66 -4.76 -27.23
N SER A 14 9.61 -3.45 -27.52
CA SER A 14 10.05 -2.87 -28.78
C SER A 14 11.20 -1.90 -28.50
N VAL A 15 12.40 -2.23 -28.96
CA VAL A 15 13.62 -1.42 -28.78
C VAL A 15 13.43 0.00 -29.34
N MET A 16 12.78 0.12 -30.50
CA MET A 16 12.44 1.41 -31.13
C MET A 16 11.55 2.28 -30.22
N SER A 17 10.57 1.66 -29.53
CA SER A 17 9.68 2.37 -28.60
C SER A 17 10.41 2.81 -27.33
N SER A 18 11.35 2.00 -26.83
CA SER A 18 12.19 2.34 -25.69
C SER A 18 13.11 3.52 -26.00
N ILE A 19 13.77 3.51 -27.17
CA ILE A 19 14.64 4.61 -27.62
C ILE A 19 13.84 5.91 -27.77
N ARG A 20 12.65 5.86 -28.39
CA ARG A 20 11.78 7.04 -28.53
C ARG A 20 11.30 7.59 -27.19
N THR A 21 11.03 6.71 -26.23
CA THR A 21 10.62 7.10 -24.87
C THR A 21 11.77 7.73 -24.10
N ALA A 22 12.99 7.20 -24.25
CA ALA A 22 14.20 7.77 -23.66
C ALA A 22 14.50 9.17 -24.24
N ALA A 23 14.42 9.34 -25.56
CA ALA A 23 14.63 10.64 -26.20
C ALA A 23 13.64 11.70 -25.69
N ARG A 24 12.35 11.36 -25.56
CA ARG A 24 11.32 12.27 -25.01
C ARG A 24 11.46 12.56 -23.52
N SER A 25 12.18 11.73 -22.78
CA SER A 25 12.48 12.00 -21.36
C SER A 25 13.56 13.06 -21.16
N MET A 26 14.32 13.39 -22.21
CA MET A 26 15.34 14.43 -22.20
C MET A 26 14.82 15.80 -22.68
N GLU A 27 13.58 15.86 -23.18
CA GLU A 27 12.93 17.13 -23.50
C GLU A 27 12.61 17.88 -22.20
N PRO A 28 12.81 19.21 -22.13
CA PRO A 28 12.48 20.00 -20.96
C PRO A 28 10.96 19.99 -20.74
N HIS A 29 10.52 19.08 -19.87
CA HIS A 29 9.13 18.97 -19.47
C HIS A 29 8.90 19.82 -18.20
N PRO A 30 7.79 20.58 -18.10
CA PRO A 30 7.51 21.47 -16.97
C PRO A 30 7.28 20.75 -15.63
N PHE A 31 7.16 19.42 -15.64
CA PHE A 31 6.97 18.59 -14.45
C PHE A 31 7.99 17.46 -14.41
N GLN A 32 8.58 17.21 -13.25
CA GLN A 32 9.47 16.08 -13.03
C GLN A 32 8.66 14.78 -13.15
N ARG A 33 8.78 14.08 -14.29
CA ARG A 33 8.16 12.76 -14.45
C ARG A 33 8.91 11.78 -13.55
N LEU A 34 8.18 11.11 -12.66
CA LEU A 34 8.72 9.97 -11.92
C LEU A 34 9.27 8.96 -12.92
N PRO A 35 10.52 8.49 -12.77
CA PRO A 35 11.13 7.59 -13.74
C PRO A 35 10.34 6.29 -13.82
N VAL A 36 9.71 6.05 -14.96
CA VAL A 36 8.94 4.81 -15.25
C VAL A 36 9.86 3.58 -15.29
N THR A 37 11.18 3.81 -15.39
CA THR A 37 12.22 2.77 -15.35
C THR A 37 12.56 2.32 -13.93
N GLN A 38 12.22 3.10 -12.90
CA GLN A 38 12.42 2.69 -11.52
C GLN A 38 11.32 1.71 -11.10
N ARG A 39 11.73 0.52 -10.66
CA ARG A 39 10.80 -0.42 -10.04
C ARG A 39 10.26 0.20 -8.74
N PRO A 40 8.95 0.07 -8.46
CA PRO A 40 8.40 0.46 -7.17
C PRO A 40 9.20 -0.18 -6.03
N ALA A 41 9.38 0.56 -4.94
CA ALA A 41 10.00 0.02 -3.75
C ALA A 41 9.24 -1.26 -3.31
N LYS A 42 9.98 -2.29 -2.89
CA LYS A 42 9.36 -3.50 -2.37
C LYS A 42 8.51 -3.14 -1.16
N PRO A 43 7.29 -3.68 -1.03
CA PRO A 43 6.45 -3.40 0.12
C PRO A 43 7.11 -3.95 1.39
N ASP A 44 7.34 -3.07 2.37
CA ASP A 44 7.86 -3.43 3.68
C ASP A 44 6.70 -3.76 4.62
N TRP A 45 6.15 -4.96 4.47
CA TRP A 45 5.07 -5.44 5.32
C TRP A 45 5.49 -5.58 6.78
N GLY A 46 6.75 -5.95 7.05
CA GLY A 46 7.27 -6.13 8.40
C GLY A 46 7.24 -4.85 9.21
N SER A 47 7.78 -3.75 8.67
CA SER A 47 7.75 -2.45 9.35
C SER A 47 6.34 -1.90 9.50
N ASN A 48 5.47 -2.10 8.51
CA ASN A 48 4.08 -1.65 8.58
C ASN A 48 3.29 -2.41 9.65
N ILE A 49 3.41 -3.75 9.69
CA ILE A 49 2.75 -4.57 10.72
C ILE A 49 3.28 -4.22 12.11
N LYS A 50 4.60 -4.06 12.27
CA LYS A 50 5.20 -3.64 13.54
C LYS A 50 4.65 -2.30 14.01
N ARG A 51 4.60 -1.31 13.12
CA ARG A 51 4.06 0.02 13.44
C ARG A 51 2.60 -0.03 13.86
N VAL A 52 1.76 -0.71 13.08
CA VAL A 52 0.32 -0.86 13.40
C VAL A 52 0.14 -1.64 14.69
N GLY A 53 0.90 -2.70 14.91
CA GLY A 53 0.89 -3.47 16.15
C GLY A 53 1.27 -2.63 17.38
N THR A 54 2.33 -1.82 17.29
CA THR A 54 2.72 -0.91 18.37
C THR A 54 1.62 0.12 18.67
N GLN A 55 0.99 0.68 17.63
CA GLN A 55 -0.14 1.60 17.82
C GLN A 55 -1.33 0.91 18.48
N ALA A 56 -1.68 -0.29 18.04
CA ALA A 56 -2.77 -1.07 18.63
C ALA A 56 -2.53 -1.33 20.13
N ILE A 57 -1.32 -1.75 20.51
CA ILE A 57 -0.98 -2.02 21.92
C ILE A 57 -1.13 -0.77 22.80
N ILE A 58 -0.83 0.42 22.28
CA ILE A 58 -0.94 1.67 23.04
C ILE A 58 -2.39 2.15 23.14
N PHE A 59 -3.10 2.18 22.02
CA PHE A 59 -4.43 2.81 21.96
C PHE A 59 -5.56 1.87 22.36
N PHE A 60 -5.44 0.57 22.08
CA PHE A 60 -6.52 -0.39 22.36
C PHE A 60 -6.87 -0.47 23.85
N PRO A 61 -5.91 -0.51 24.80
CA PRO A 61 -6.23 -0.50 26.23
C PRO A 61 -6.87 0.82 26.68
N GLY A 62 -6.38 1.96 26.21
CA GLY A 62 -6.92 3.28 26.56
C GLY A 62 -8.36 3.46 26.09
N ILE A 63 -8.64 3.07 24.84
CA ILE A 63 -9.99 3.08 24.27
C ILE A 63 -10.88 2.07 24.99
N GLY A 64 -10.36 0.87 25.26
CA GLY A 64 -11.07 -0.18 25.99
C GLY A 64 -11.48 0.27 27.39
N MET A 65 -10.64 1.01 28.09
CA MET A 65 -10.96 1.57 29.41
C MET A 65 -11.98 2.71 29.30
N LEU A 66 -11.79 3.63 28.35
CA LEU A 66 -12.66 4.78 28.16
C LEU A 66 -14.08 4.38 27.73
N LEU A 67 -14.24 3.33 26.94
CA LEU A 67 -15.55 2.85 26.47
C LEU A 67 -16.10 1.73 27.35
N GLY A 68 -15.22 0.94 27.97
CA GLY A 68 -15.60 -0.24 28.76
C GLY A 68 -15.94 0.07 30.22
N TRP A 69 -15.71 1.28 30.71
CA TRP A 69 -15.99 1.63 32.11
C TRP A 69 -17.42 1.32 32.60
N PRO A 70 -18.51 1.43 31.81
CA PRO A 70 -19.86 1.12 32.32
C PRO A 70 -20.04 -0.39 32.54
N ILE A 71 -19.45 -1.21 31.65
CA ILE A 71 -19.47 -2.66 31.78
C ILE A 71 -18.61 -3.07 32.97
N ALA A 72 -17.40 -2.51 33.09
CA ALA A 72 -16.52 -2.76 34.22
C ALA A 72 -17.17 -2.35 35.55
N ALA A 73 -17.83 -1.19 35.60
CA ALA A 73 -18.56 -0.71 36.77
C ALA A 73 -19.72 -1.65 37.11
N LYS A 74 -20.52 -2.06 36.13
CA LYS A 74 -21.59 -3.04 36.34
C LYS A 74 -21.04 -4.35 36.92
N MET A 75 -20.00 -4.92 36.32
CA MET A 75 -19.44 -6.20 36.79
C MET A 75 -18.80 -6.12 38.17
N LEU A 76 -18.26 -4.96 38.55
CA LEU A 76 -17.66 -4.75 39.88
C LEU A 76 -18.69 -4.41 40.97
N LEU A 77 -19.79 -3.73 40.60
CA LEU A 77 -20.79 -3.22 41.55
C LEU A 77 -22.07 -4.08 41.61
N ASP A 78 -22.34 -4.95 40.63
CA ASP A 78 -23.45 -5.92 40.71
C ASP A 78 -23.21 -6.87 41.90
N GLY A 79 -24.06 -6.75 42.92
CA GLY A 79 -23.99 -7.52 44.17
C GLY A 79 -23.33 -6.82 45.36
N HIS A 80 -22.80 -5.60 45.19
CA HIS A 80 -22.25 -4.78 46.27
C HIS A 80 -23.10 -3.52 46.59
N VAL A 81 -24.29 -3.41 46.00
CA VAL A 81 -25.35 -2.44 46.32
C VAL A 81 -26.68 -3.17 46.45
#